data_AF-A0YBB6-F1
#
_entry.id   AF-A0YBB6-F1
#
_cell.length_a   1.000
_cell.length_b   1.000
_cell.length_c   1.000
_cell.angle_alpha   90.00
_cell.angle_beta   90.00
_cell.angle_gamma   90.00
#
_symmetry.space_group_name_H-M   'P 1'
#
loop_
_entity.id
_entity.type
_entity.pdbx_description
1 polymer ?
#
loop_
_entity_poly.entity_id
_entity_poly.type
_entity_poly.pdbx_seq_one_letter_code
_entity_poly.pdbx_strand_id
1 'polypeptide(L)'
;MNNSNPEHYKTDHKLGQDNVRAWGMDIHNPVFAISALLIIFFLVGTLMFPEFANANLGSIKSWSINTFDWFFMGSANLVLLFCLFLIVSPYGKIRLGGTLAEPDFNRMS
;
A
#
# COMPACT_ATOMS: atom_id res chain seq x y z
N MET A 1 -7.72 35.38 -7.96
CA MET A 1 -6.28 35.01 -8.00
C MET A 1 -6.03 33.96 -6.92
N ASN A 2 -6.17 32.69 -7.27
CA ASN A 2 -5.38 31.59 -6.70
C ASN A 2 -5.49 30.40 -7.66
N ASN A 3 -4.41 30.19 -8.39
CA ASN A 3 -4.24 29.27 -9.50
C ASN A 3 -3.30 28.17 -9.03
N SER A 4 -3.79 27.29 -8.15
CA SER A 4 -3.12 26.07 -7.74
C SER A 4 -3.41 24.97 -8.76
N ASN A 5 -2.64 24.94 -9.86
CA ASN A 5 -2.62 23.79 -10.75
C ASN A 5 -1.21 23.53 -11.30
N PRO A 6 -0.42 22.63 -10.68
CA PRO A 6 0.77 22.09 -11.31
C PRO A 6 0.46 20.74 -11.95
N GLU A 7 -0.53 20.67 -12.84
CA GLU A 7 -0.76 19.49 -13.68
C GLU A 7 0.26 19.50 -14.84
N HIS A 8 1.43 18.94 -14.56
CA HIS A 8 2.51 18.77 -15.56
C HIS A 8 2.26 17.60 -16.54
N TYR A 9 1.07 16.97 -16.50
CA TYR A 9 0.66 15.92 -17.42
C TYR A 9 -0.78 16.17 -17.89
N LYS A 10 -0.98 16.34 -19.20
CA LYS A 10 -2.33 16.39 -19.79
C LYS A 10 -2.84 14.97 -19.97
N THR A 11 -3.44 14.40 -18.93
CA THR A 11 -4.18 13.14 -19.03
C THR A 11 -5.66 13.46 -19.23
N ASP A 12 -6.34 12.73 -20.12
CA ASP A 12 -7.80 12.84 -20.30
C ASP A 12 -8.57 12.13 -19.15
N HIS A 13 -7.82 11.52 -18.24
CA HIS A 13 -8.32 10.80 -17.09
C HIS A 13 -8.48 11.75 -15.90
N LYS A 14 -9.73 11.92 -15.44
CA LYS A 14 -10.05 12.69 -14.23
C LYS A 14 -10.05 11.76 -13.03
N LEU A 15 -9.37 12.17 -11.96
CA LEU A 15 -9.35 11.45 -10.68
C LEU A 15 -10.79 11.15 -10.21
N GLY A 16 -11.10 9.87 -10.01
CA GLY A 16 -12.42 9.39 -9.55
C GLY A 16 -13.44 9.08 -10.65
N GLN A 17 -13.06 9.03 -11.94
CA GLN A 17 -13.96 8.66 -13.05
C GLN A 17 -14.57 7.25 -12.91
N ASP A 18 -13.82 6.30 -12.37
CA ASP A 18 -14.24 4.90 -12.26
C ASP A 18 -14.89 4.56 -10.91
N ASN A 19 -15.03 5.56 -10.03
CA ASN A 19 -15.57 5.34 -8.70
C ASN A 19 -17.10 5.35 -8.70
N VAL A 20 -17.70 4.43 -7.95
CA VAL A 20 -19.14 4.38 -7.76
C VAL A 20 -19.51 5.36 -6.65
N ARG A 21 -20.15 6.47 -7.03
CA ARG A 21 -20.65 7.47 -6.10
C ARG A 21 -22.04 7.09 -5.62
N ALA A 22 -22.12 6.53 -4.43
CA ALA A 22 -23.38 6.12 -3.81
C ALA A 22 -23.49 6.69 -2.39
N TRP A 23 -24.66 7.25 -2.04
CA TRP A 23 -24.94 7.81 -0.71
C TRP A 23 -23.89 8.81 -0.20
N GLY A 24 -23.33 9.64 -1.08
CA GLY A 24 -22.29 10.62 -0.74
C GLY A 24 -20.89 10.00 -0.49
N MET A 25 -20.75 8.68 -0.62
CA MET A 25 -19.48 7.97 -0.54
C MET A 25 -18.91 7.73 -1.94
N ASP A 26 -17.60 7.91 -2.06
CA ASP A 26 -16.83 7.72 -3.30
C ASP A 26 -16.14 6.35 -3.24
N ILE A 27 -16.78 5.32 -3.80
CA ILE A 27 -16.36 3.92 -3.65
C ILE A 27 -15.44 3.51 -4.81
N HIS A 28 -14.22 3.11 -4.47
CA HIS A 28 -13.23 2.60 -5.43
C HIS A 28 -13.62 1.18 -5.85
N ASN A 29 -14.34 1.07 -6.97
CA ASN A 29 -14.73 -0.19 -7.59
C ASN A 29 -13.64 -0.62 -8.57
N PRO A 30 -13.26 -1.92 -8.67
CA PRO A 30 -13.83 -3.10 -8.03
C PRO A 30 -13.24 -3.49 -6.67
N VAL A 31 -12.13 -2.86 -6.26
CA VAL A 31 -11.32 -3.30 -5.12
C VAL A 31 -12.14 -3.32 -3.82
N PHE A 32 -12.97 -2.31 -3.58
CA PHE A 32 -13.79 -2.22 -2.37
C PHE A 32 -14.74 -3.41 -2.21
N ALA A 33 -15.47 -3.78 -3.27
CA ALA A 33 -16.49 -4.83 -3.20
C ALA A 33 -15.85 -6.21 -2.96
N ILE A 34 -14.75 -6.50 -3.66
CA ILE A 34 -14.03 -7.77 -3.53
C ILE A 34 -13.44 -7.91 -2.12
N SER A 35 -12.77 -6.86 -1.62
CA SER A 35 -12.20 -6.86 -0.27
C SER A 35 -13.28 -6.99 0.80
N ALA A 36 -14.39 -6.25 0.70
CA ALA A 36 -15.47 -6.31 1.67
C ALA A 36 -16.12 -7.70 1.72
N LEU A 37 -16.40 -8.31 0.57
CA LEU A 37 -16.96 -9.66 0.48
C LEU A 37 -16.02 -10.67 1.13
N LEU A 38 -14.73 -10.62 0.79
CA LEU A 38 -13.74 -11.55 1.33
C LEU A 38 -13.64 -11.42 2.85
N ILE A 39 -13.62 -10.20 3.40
CA ILE A 39 -13.61 -9.97 4.84
C ILE A 39 -14.86 -10.57 5.51
N ILE A 40 -16.05 -10.28 4.99
CA ILE A 40 -17.31 -10.80 5.54
C ILE A 40 -17.31 -12.34 5.50
N PHE A 41 -16.87 -12.93 4.39
CA PHE A 41 -16.77 -14.38 4.25
C PHE A 41 -15.87 -15.01 5.31
N PHE A 42 -14.65 -14.49 5.49
CA PHE A 42 -13.74 -15.01 6.51
C PHE A 42 -14.28 -14.78 7.94
N LEU A 43 -14.88 -13.63 8.21
CA LEU A 43 -15.44 -13.31 9.53
C LEU A 43 -16.59 -14.25 9.90
N VAL A 44 -17.54 -14.46 8.99
CA VAL A 44 -18.66 -15.38 9.21
C VAL A 44 -18.14 -16.82 9.34
N GLY A 45 -17.20 -17.23 8.49
CA GLY A 45 -16.58 -18.55 8.54
C GLY A 45 -15.86 -18.84 9.87
N THR A 46 -15.10 -17.86 10.39
CA THR A 46 -14.37 -18.03 11.68
C THR A 46 -15.31 -18.04 12.88
N LEU A 47 -16.40 -17.27 12.85
CA LEU A 47 -17.39 -17.28 13.93
C LEU A 47 -18.22 -18.57 13.98
N MET A 48 -18.55 -19.16 12.83
CA MET A 48 -19.32 -20.41 12.78
C MET A 48 -18.48 -21.63 13.19
N PHE A 49 -17.19 -21.67 12.84
CA PHE A 49 -16.32 -22.83 13.08
C PHE A 49 -14.96 -22.41 13.66
N PRO A 50 -14.90 -21.95 14.92
CA PRO A 50 -13.71 -21.31 15.48
C PRO A 50 -12.50 -22.25 15.60
N GLU A 51 -12.71 -23.50 16.03
CA GLU A 51 -11.62 -24.47 16.21
C GLU A 51 -11.00 -24.89 14.88
N PHE A 52 -11.85 -25.21 13.88
CA PHE A 52 -11.41 -25.52 12.53
C PHE A 52 -10.68 -24.34 11.88
N ALA A 53 -11.20 -23.12 12.02
CA ALA A 53 -10.57 -21.92 11.50
C ALA A 53 -9.20 -21.68 12.14
N ASN A 54 -9.09 -21.84 13.47
CA ASN A 54 -7.82 -21.68 14.19
C ASN A 54 -6.77 -22.69 13.70
N ALA A 55 -7.12 -23.98 13.63
CA ALA A 55 -6.20 -25.03 13.17
C ALA A 55 -5.71 -24.78 11.73
N ASN A 56 -6.62 -24.46 10.80
CA ASN A 56 -6.28 -24.25 9.39
C ASN A 56 -5.50 -22.95 9.18
N LEU A 57 -5.99 -21.81 9.68
CA LEU A 57 -5.32 -20.52 9.53
C LEU A 57 -3.97 -20.52 10.23
N GLY A 58 -3.86 -21.17 11.39
CA GLY A 58 -2.61 -21.37 12.11
C GLY A 58 -1.60 -22.21 11.33
N SER A 59 -2.05 -23.33 10.73
CA SER A 59 -1.22 -24.17 9.87
C SER A 59 -0.73 -23.41 8.63
N ILE A 60 -1.63 -22.70 7.93
CA ILE A 60 -1.30 -21.90 6.75
C ILE A 60 -0.30 -20.78 7.11
N LYS A 61 -0.50 -20.12 8.26
CA LYS A 61 0.44 -19.11 8.77
C LYS A 61 1.82 -19.72 9.01
N SER A 62 1.89 -20.84 9.71
CA SER A 62 3.16 -21.52 10.02
C SER A 62 3.88 -21.98 8.75
N TRP A 63 3.14 -22.57 7.80
CA TRP A 63 3.66 -22.95 6.50
C TRP A 63 4.20 -21.75 5.72
N SER A 64 3.45 -20.65 5.67
CA SER A 64 3.86 -19.43 4.97
C SER A 64 5.15 -18.86 5.57
N ILE A 65 5.27 -18.85 6.90
CA ILE A 65 6.50 -18.41 7.58
C ILE A 65 7.65 -19.36 7.23
N ASN A 66 7.50 -20.66 7.47
CA ASN A 66 8.60 -21.62 7.30
C ASN A 66 9.08 -21.73 5.84
N THR A 67 8.18 -21.63 4.87
CA THR A 67 8.53 -21.70 3.44
C THR A 67 9.13 -20.40 2.93
N PHE A 68 8.62 -19.24 3.36
CA PHE A 68 9.06 -17.94 2.87
C PHE A 68 10.02 -17.19 3.82
N ASP A 69 10.47 -17.80 4.92
CA ASP A 69 11.38 -17.18 5.90
C ASP A 69 12.64 -16.60 5.25
N TRP A 70 13.30 -17.41 4.42
CA TRP A 70 14.50 -16.99 3.69
C TRP A 70 14.23 -15.84 2.72
N PHE A 71 13.04 -15.81 2.10
CA PHE A 71 12.64 -14.74 1.17
C PHE A 71 12.37 -13.45 1.95
N PHE A 72 11.67 -13.53 3.08
CA PHE A 72 11.43 -12.38 3.95
C PHE A 72 12.75 -11.80 4.49
N MET A 73 13.63 -12.63 5.06
CA MET A 73 14.92 -12.15 5.54
C MET A 73 15.83 -11.66 4.42
N GLY A 74 15.86 -12.33 3.27
CA GLY A 74 16.58 -11.88 2.10
C GLY A 74 16.08 -10.53 1.59
N SER A 75 14.76 -10.36 1.46
CA SER A 75 14.14 -9.12 0.99
C SER A 75 14.35 -7.96 1.96
N ALA A 76 14.23 -8.18 3.27
CA ALA A 76 14.49 -7.16 4.29
C ALA A 76 15.95 -6.68 4.25
N ASN A 77 16.90 -7.62 4.16
CA ASN A 77 18.32 -7.29 4.02
C ASN A 77 18.60 -6.58 2.69
N LEU A 78 17.97 -6.99 1.59
CA LEU A 78 18.11 -6.34 0.29
C LEU A 78 17.60 -4.89 0.35
N VAL A 79 16.43 -4.65 0.92
CA VAL A 79 15.88 -3.28 1.07
C VAL A 79 16.77 -2.45 1.99
N LEU A 80 17.28 -3.03 3.08
CA LEU A 80 18.22 -2.34 3.98
C LEU A 80 19.50 -1.93 3.24
N LEU A 81 20.14 -2.87 2.53
CA LEU A 81 21.33 -2.59 1.74
C LEU A 81 21.04 -1.60 0.61
N PHE A 82 19.87 -1.66 0.00
CA PHE A 82 19.43 -0.71 -1.01
C PHE A 82 19.29 0.71 -0.42
N CYS A 83 18.67 0.86 0.75
CA CYS A 83 18.60 2.14 1.45
C CYS A 83 19.99 2.67 1.84
N LEU A 84 20.87 1.81 2.36
CA LEU A 84 22.26 2.18 2.64
C LEU A 84 22.99 2.61 1.37
N PHE A 85 22.83 1.87 0.28
CA PHE A 85 23.37 2.24 -1.02
C PHE A 85 22.84 3.60 -1.48
N LEU A 86 21.55 3.88 -1.36
CA LEU A 86 20.98 5.19 -1.70
C LEU A 86 21.61 6.33 -0.89
N ILE A 87 21.92 6.11 0.39
CA ILE A 87 22.58 7.10 1.27
C ILE A 87 23.99 7.44 0.76
N VAL A 88 24.80 6.44 0.38
CA VAL A 88 26.19 6.68 -0.06
C VAL A 88 26.29 7.06 -1.54
N SER A 89 25.33 6.61 -2.35
CA SER A 89 25.30 6.84 -3.80
C SER A 89 24.92 8.29 -4.13
N PRO A 90 25.27 8.78 -5.33
CA PRO A 90 24.83 10.10 -5.78
C PRO A 90 23.30 10.24 -5.92
N TYR A 91 22.55 9.13 -5.96
CA TYR A 91 21.10 9.13 -6.08
C TYR A 91 20.40 9.65 -4.82
N GLY A 92 21.01 9.54 -3.64
CA GLY A 92 20.47 10.11 -2.40
C GLY A 92 20.39 11.64 -2.39
N LYS A 93 21.05 12.33 -3.33
CA LYS A 93 21.00 13.81 -3.47
C LYS A 93 19.82 14.29 -4.31
N ILE A 94 19.10 13.39 -4.98
CA ILE A 94 17.99 13.75 -5.85
C ILE A 94 16.80 14.17 -4.98
N ARG A 95 16.30 15.39 -5.22
CA ARG A 95 15.11 15.91 -4.55
C ARG A 95 13.85 15.28 -5.14
N LEU A 96 13.00 14.73 -4.28
CA LEU A 96 11.67 14.26 -4.65
C LEU A 96 10.77 15.49 -4.90
N GLY A 97 10.13 15.57 -6.07
CA GLY A 97 9.29 16.72 -6.46
C GLY A 97 9.93 17.69 -7.46
N GLY A 98 11.15 17.42 -7.92
CA GLY A 98 11.83 18.19 -8.97
C GLY A 98 13.06 18.96 -8.47
N THR A 99 13.78 19.59 -9.40
CA THR A 99 15.07 20.24 -9.13
C THR A 99 14.96 21.46 -8.21
N LEU A 100 13.79 22.12 -8.20
CA LEU A 100 13.49 23.30 -7.39
C LEU A 100 12.59 23.00 -6.19
N ALA A 101 12.30 21.73 -5.89
CA ALA A 101 11.44 21.38 -4.77
C ALA A 101 12.06 21.83 -3.43
N GLU A 102 11.22 22.42 -2.59
CA GLU A 102 11.50 22.79 -1.20
C GLU A 102 10.66 21.90 -0.27
N PRO A 103 11.12 21.61 0.96
CA PRO A 103 10.38 20.75 1.87
C PRO A 103 9.10 21.45 2.37
N ASP A 104 7.94 20.81 2.17
CA ASP A 104 6.63 21.31 2.62
C ASP A 104 6.52 21.39 4.15
N PHE A 105 7.31 20.58 4.87
CA PHE A 105 7.31 20.48 6.32
C PHE A 105 8.69 20.79 6.90
N ASN A 106 8.73 21.47 8.04
CA ASN A 106 9.96 21.71 8.78
C ASN A 106 10.41 20.41 9.49
N ARG A 107 11.71 20.28 9.79
CA ARG A 107 12.32 19.07 10.40
C ARG A 107 11.78 18.72 11.79
N MET A 108 11.07 19.65 12.44
CA MET A 108 10.46 19.47 13.77
C MET A 108 8.92 19.57 13.74
N SER A 109 8.30 19.59 12.56
CA SER A 109 6.85 19.65 12.41
C SER A 109 6.17 18.31 12.68
#